data_AF-A0A2H6AKS9-F1
#
_entry.id   AF-A0A2H6AKS9-F1
#
_cell.length_a   1.000
_cell.length_b   1.000
_cell.length_c   1.000
_cell.angle_alpha   90.00
_cell.angle_beta   90.00
_cell.angle_gamma   90.00
#
_symmetry.space_group_name_H-M   'P 1'
#
loop_
_entity.id
_entity.type
_entity.pdbx_description
1 polymer ?
#
loop_
_entity_poly.entity_id
_entity_poly.type
_entity_poly.pdbx_seq_one_letter_code
_entity_poly.pdbx_strand_id
1 'polypeptide(L)'
;MEELLKLKGVGRKTANLVLSMGYRKHAICVDTHVHRISNRLGYVRTKNPLETEFALMKKLPKKHWIEYNSLLVALGQQVCRPISPKCGECPVERYCEKVGVEKRRKANKYRERV
;
A
#
# COMPACT_ATOMS: atom_id res chain seq x y z
N MET A 1 13.32 -11.06 -13.49
CA MET A 1 12.29 -11.56 -12.56
C MET A 1 12.44 -13.06 -12.41
N GLU A 2 12.30 -13.81 -13.50
CA GLU A 2 12.43 -15.27 -13.54
C GLU A 2 13.74 -15.76 -12.92
N GLU A 3 14.88 -15.13 -13.23
CA GLU A 3 16.17 -15.49 -12.63
C GLU A 3 16.22 -15.33 -11.10
N LEU A 4 15.59 -14.29 -10.55
CA LEU A 4 15.56 -14.08 -9.10
C LEU A 4 14.68 -15.12 -8.40
N LEU A 5 13.60 -15.58 -9.05
CA LEU A 5 12.71 -16.60 -8.51
C LEU A 5 13.35 -18.00 -8.46
N LYS A 6 14.45 -18.24 -9.19
CA LYS A 6 15.20 -19.50 -9.12
C LYS A 6 16.00 -19.63 -7.83
N LEU A 7 16.24 -18.54 -7.10
CA LEU A 7 17.01 -18.55 -5.85
C LEU A 7 16.16 -19.10 -4.70
N LYS A 8 16.68 -20.10 -3.99
CA LYS A 8 16.00 -20.70 -2.82
C LYS A 8 15.70 -19.62 -1.77
N GLY A 9 14.42 -19.50 -1.39
CA GLY A 9 13.96 -18.50 -0.42
C GLY A 9 13.59 -17.13 -1.01
N VAL A 10 13.77 -16.92 -2.32
CA VAL A 10 13.39 -15.67 -2.99
C VAL A 10 11.99 -15.80 -3.60
N GLY A 11 11.00 -15.27 -2.87
CA GLY A 11 9.66 -15.08 -3.39
C GLY A 11 9.53 -13.82 -4.26
N ARG A 12 8.39 -13.70 -4.93
CA ARG A 12 8.07 -12.58 -5.83
C ARG A 12 8.18 -11.20 -5.19
N LYS A 13 7.82 -11.07 -3.91
CA LYS A 13 8.02 -9.82 -3.13
C LYS A 13 9.49 -9.44 -3.06
N THR A 14 10.34 -10.37 -2.64
CA THR A 14 11.79 -10.15 -2.51
C THR A 14 12.41 -9.83 -3.87
N ALA A 15 12.02 -10.56 -4.92
CA ALA A 15 12.48 -10.29 -6.28
C ALA A 15 12.10 -8.89 -6.77
N ASN A 16 10.85 -8.46 -6.57
CA ASN A 16 10.39 -7.11 -6.92
C ASN A 16 11.12 -6.03 -6.12
N LEU A 17 11.44 -6.28 -4.85
CA LEU A 17 12.22 -5.36 -4.01
C LEU A 17 13.64 -5.16 -4.56
N VAL A 18 14.33 -6.24 -4.94
CA VAL A 18 15.67 -6.18 -5.56
C VAL A 18 15.63 -5.41 -6.88
N LEU A 19 14.64 -5.69 -7.74
CA LEU A 19 14.48 -4.99 -9.02
C LEU A 19 14.18 -3.50 -8.83
N SER A 20 13.31 -3.16 -7.88
CA SER A 20 12.87 -1.79 -7.64
C SER A 20 13.94 -0.96 -6.94
N MET A 21 14.46 -1.40 -5.79
CA MET A 21 15.42 -0.60 -5.01
C MET A 21 16.86 -0.77 -5.50
N GLY A 22 17.27 -2.00 -5.83
CA GLY A 22 18.64 -2.30 -6.24
C GLY A 22 18.93 -1.87 -7.68
N TYR A 23 18.00 -2.12 -8.59
CA TYR A 23 18.18 -1.85 -10.02
C TYR A 23 17.36 -0.66 -10.54
N ARG A 24 16.62 0.05 -9.68
CA ARG A 24 15.72 1.18 -10.05
C ARG A 24 14.78 0.86 -11.21
N LYS A 25 14.40 -0.41 -11.36
CA LYS A 25 13.42 -0.83 -12.37
C LYS A 25 12.02 -0.54 -11.87
N HIS A 26 11.13 -0.20 -12.79
CA HIS A 26 9.72 -0.03 -12.49
C HIS A 26 9.10 -1.37 -12.08
N ALA A 27 9.14 -1.68 -10.78
CA ALA A 27 8.51 -2.84 -10.18
C ALA A 27 7.73 -2.41 -8.92
N ILE A 28 6.49 -2.89 -8.81
CA ILE A 28 5.62 -2.59 -7.66
C ILE A 28 5.82 -3.68 -6.61
N CYS A 29 6.30 -3.28 -5.44
CA CYS A 29 6.39 -4.18 -4.29
C CYS A 29 5.08 -4.14 -3.50
N VAL A 30 4.27 -5.19 -3.62
CA VAL A 30 3.04 -5.33 -2.84
C VAL A 30 3.32 -6.13 -1.57
N ASP A 31 3.18 -5.46 -0.43
CA ASP A 31 3.15 -6.08 0.89
C ASP A 31 1.76 -5.97 1.53
N THR A 32 1.65 -6.28 2.82
CA THR A 32 0.39 -6.21 3.56
C THR A 32 -0.16 -4.80 3.71
N HIS A 33 0.69 -3.76 3.70
CA HIS A 33 0.26 -2.36 3.73
C HIS A 33 -0.28 -1.95 2.38
N VAL A 34 0.47 -2.20 1.30
CA VAL A 34 0.06 -1.86 -0.07
C VAL A 34 -1.23 -2.57 -0.42
N HIS A 35 -1.33 -3.88 -0.17
CA HIS A 35 -2.53 -4.66 -0.45
C HIS A 35 -3.73 -4.12 0.34
N ARG A 36 -3.63 -3.99 1.66
CA ARG A 36 -4.73 -3.53 2.51
C ARG A 36 -5.18 -2.12 2.16
N ILE A 37 -4.24 -1.18 2.04
CA ILE A 37 -4.56 0.23 1.88
C ILE A 37 -5.09 0.50 0.47
N SER A 38 -4.51 -0.08 -0.57
CA SER A 38 -5.01 0.10 -1.94
C SER A 38 -6.45 -0.42 -2.10
N ASN A 39 -6.80 -1.53 -1.43
CA ASN A 39 -8.18 -2.03 -1.41
C ASN A 39 -9.10 -1.14 -0.56
N ARG A 40 -8.68 -0.69 0.64
CA ARG A 40 -9.47 0.22 1.49
C ARG A 40 -9.76 1.57 0.82
N LEU A 41 -8.80 2.10 0.07
CA LEU A 41 -8.98 3.32 -0.72
C LEU A 41 -10.04 3.15 -1.81
N GLY A 42 -10.35 1.92 -2.23
CA GLY A 42 -11.18 1.63 -3.40
C GLY A 42 -10.41 1.70 -4.72
N TYR A 43 -9.10 2.00 -4.68
CA TYR A 43 -8.27 2.16 -5.87
C TYR A 43 -8.16 0.87 -6.68
N VAL A 44 -8.09 -0.27 -5.97
CA VAL A 44 -8.17 -1.63 -6.53
C VAL A 44 -9.20 -2.46 -5.75
N ARG A 45 -9.70 -3.54 -6.36
CA ARG A 45 -10.58 -4.53 -5.72
C ARG A 45 -10.05 -5.92 -6.03
N THR A 46 -9.32 -6.51 -5.09
CA THR A 46 -8.49 -7.71 -5.31
C THR A 46 -8.46 -8.56 -4.05
N LYS A 47 -8.31 -9.88 -4.21
CA LYS A 47 -8.38 -10.83 -3.10
C LYS A 47 -7.02 -11.17 -2.50
N ASN A 48 -5.95 -11.03 -3.30
CA ASN A 48 -4.59 -11.39 -2.88
C ASN A 48 -3.56 -10.35 -3.38
N PRO A 49 -2.35 -10.32 -2.79
CA PRO A 49 -1.30 -9.38 -3.17
C PRO A 49 -0.87 -9.47 -4.64
N LEU A 50 -0.94 -10.66 -5.23
CA LEU A 50 -0.58 -10.91 -6.62
C LEU A 50 -1.54 -10.19 -7.59
N GLU A 51 -2.85 -10.32 -7.36
CA GLU A 51 -3.87 -9.59 -8.09
C GLU A 51 -3.71 -8.07 -7.90
N THR A 52 -3.39 -7.63 -6.67
CA THR A 52 -3.12 -6.21 -6.40
C THR A 52 -1.94 -5.70 -7.23
N GLU A 53 -0.85 -6.45 -7.33
CA GLU A 53 0.32 -6.07 -8.14
C GLU A 53 -0.09 -5.81 -9.59
N PHE A 54 -0.79 -6.77 -10.21
CA PHE A 54 -1.25 -6.63 -11.59
C PHE A 54 -2.29 -5.52 -11.77
N ALA A 55 -3.19 -5.33 -10.82
CA ALA A 55 -4.18 -4.25 -10.86
C ALA A 55 -3.51 -2.86 -10.76
N LEU A 56 -2.51 -2.72 -9.89
CA LEU A 56 -1.74 -1.49 -9.75
C LEU A 56 -0.89 -1.23 -10.99
N MET A 57 -0.28 -2.25 -11.60
CA MET A 57 0.48 -2.09 -12.85
C MET A 57 -0.37 -1.53 -14.00
N LYS A 58 -1.68 -1.80 -14.00
CA LYS A 58 -2.62 -1.29 -15.02
C LYS A 58 -3.12 0.13 -14.74
N LYS A 59 -3.21 0.54 -13.47
CA LYS A 59 -3.84 1.81 -13.04
C LYS A 59 -2.86 2.88 -12.59
N LEU A 60 -1.79 2.50 -11.90
CA LEU A 60 -0.83 3.43 -11.29
C LEU A 60 0.20 3.89 -12.34
N PRO A 61 0.39 5.21 -12.55
CA PRO A 61 1.43 5.71 -13.45
C PRO A 61 2.83 5.20 -13.05
N LYS A 62 3.63 4.77 -14.03
CA LYS A 62 4.96 4.16 -13.81
C LYS A 62 5.87 4.99 -12.90
N LYS A 63 5.84 6.32 -13.03
CA LYS A 63 6.63 7.25 -12.20
C LYS A 63 6.48 7.05 -10.69
N HIS A 64 5.34 6.52 -10.24
CA HIS A 64 5.05 6.31 -8.81
C HIS A 64 5.40 4.91 -8.30
N TRP A 65 5.78 3.96 -9.16
CA TRP A 65 5.88 2.54 -8.76
C TRP A 65 6.92 2.27 -7.67
N ILE A 66 8.00 3.06 -7.66
CA ILE A 66 9.09 2.92 -6.68
C ILE A 66 8.65 3.47 -5.32
N GLU A 67 8.08 4.67 -5.27
CA GLU A 67 7.71 5.36 -4.02
C GLU A 67 6.41 4.85 -3.38
N TYR A 68 5.51 4.25 -4.17
CA TYR A 68 4.18 3.86 -3.73
C TYR A 68 4.21 2.94 -2.50
N ASN A 69 5.12 1.98 -2.46
CA ASN A 69 5.26 1.09 -1.31
C ASN A 69 5.63 1.87 -0.04
N SER A 70 6.70 2.67 -0.09
CA SER A 70 7.20 3.42 1.07
C SER A 70 6.14 4.39 1.64
N LEU A 71 5.40 5.07 0.77
CA LEU A 71 4.31 5.96 1.18
C LEU A 71 3.20 5.20 1.93
N LEU A 72 2.78 4.04 1.40
CA LEU A 72 1.72 3.25 2.02
C LEU A 72 2.18 2.54 3.29
N VAL A 73 3.44 2.14 3.39
CA VAL A 73 4.01 1.62 4.64
C VAL A 73 3.95 2.68 5.74
N ALA A 74 4.43 3.90 5.46
CA ALA A 74 4.40 5.00 6.42
C ALA A 74 2.95 5.32 6.87
N LEU A 75 2.03 5.44 5.91
CA LEU A 75 0.61 5.66 6.20
C LEU A 75 0.00 4.51 7.01
N GLY A 76 0.35 3.27 6.67
CA GLY A 76 -0.21 2.06 7.29
C GLY A 76 0.26 1.81 8.71
N GLN A 77 1.48 2.23 9.06
CA GLN A 77 2.02 2.13 10.42
C GLN A 77 1.39 3.17 11.35
N GLN A 78 1.22 4.41 10.88
CA GLN A 78 0.78 5.50 11.75
C GLN A 78 -0.74 5.71 11.77
N VAL A 79 -1.38 5.64 10.59
CA VAL A 79 -2.77 6.08 10.38
C VAL A 79 -3.69 4.93 9.98
N CYS A 80 -3.45 4.30 8.83
CA CYS A 80 -4.32 3.27 8.25
C CYS A 80 -3.99 1.87 8.81
N ARG A 81 -4.06 1.77 10.14
CA ARG A 81 -3.77 0.56 10.92
C ARG A 81 -4.75 -0.57 10.59
N PRO A 82 -4.36 -1.85 10.74
CA PRO A 82 -5.25 -2.99 10.48
C PRO A 82 -6.55 -2.91 11.31
N ILE A 83 -6.43 -2.59 12.60
CA ILE A 83 -7.54 -2.48 13.54
C ILE A 83 -7.77 -1.01 13.88
N SER A 84 -9.01 -0.54 13.76
CA SER A 84 -9.44 0.82 14.12
C SER A 84 -8.52 1.92 13.54
N PRO A 85 -8.42 2.04 12.19
CA PRO A 85 -7.63 3.09 11.55
C PRO A 85 -8.06 4.48 11.99
N LYS A 86 -7.10 5.40 12.04
CA LYS A 86 -7.29 6.80 12.40
C LYS A 86 -7.79 7.62 11.22
N CYS A 87 -8.96 7.28 10.69
CA CYS A 87 -9.49 7.91 9.47
C CYS A 87 -9.61 9.43 9.60
N GLY A 88 -9.99 9.97 10.77
CA GLY A 88 -10.07 11.42 10.96
C GLY A 88 -8.72 12.14 11.02
N GLU A 89 -7.60 11.43 11.14
CA GLU A 89 -6.24 11.99 11.02
C GLU A 89 -5.63 11.67 9.64
N CYS A 90 -6.40 11.06 8.73
CA CYS A 90 -5.86 10.56 7.47
C CYS A 90 -5.81 11.68 6.41
N PRO A 91 -4.62 11.98 5.85
CA PRO A 91 -4.46 13.08 4.88
C PRO A 91 -5.22 12.85 3.57
N VAL A 92 -5.58 11.59 3.29
CA VAL A 92 -6.32 11.19 2.08
C VAL A 92 -7.73 10.69 2.40
N GLU A 93 -8.29 11.02 3.57
CA GLU A 93 -9.63 10.55 3.97
C GLU A 93 -10.70 10.87 2.93
N ARG A 94 -10.65 12.06 2.35
CA ARG A 94 -11.61 12.54 1.34
C ARG A 94 -11.62 11.73 0.05
N TYR A 95 -10.52 11.04 -0.26
CA TYR A 95 -10.39 10.18 -1.44
C TYR A 95 -10.52 8.70 -1.11
N CYS A 96 -10.83 8.36 0.14
CA CYS A 96 -10.88 6.98 0.62
C CYS A 96 -12.32 6.49 0.71
N GLU A 97 -12.65 5.47 -0.09
CA GLU A 97 -13.94 4.75 -0.05
C GLU A 97 -14.15 3.99 1.27
N LYS A 98 -13.06 3.75 2.04
CA LYS A 98 -13.07 3.04 3.33
C LYS A 98 -13.64 1.61 3.22
N VAL A 99 -13.40 0.94 2.09
CA VAL A 99 -13.88 -0.42 1.82
C VAL A 99 -13.41 -1.38 2.91
N GLY A 100 -14.34 -2.10 3.54
CA GLY A 100 -14.05 -3.06 4.61
C GLY A 100 -13.53 -2.43 5.92
N VAL A 101 -13.75 -1.12 6.14
CA VAL A 101 -13.41 -0.45 7.40
C VAL A 101 -14.68 -0.28 8.25
N GLU A 102 -14.91 -1.22 9.17
CA GLU A 102 -16.08 -1.19 10.06
C GLU A 102 -15.89 -0.23 11.26
N LYS A 103 -14.76 -0.35 11.96
CA LYS A 103 -14.42 0.49 13.12
C LYS A 103 -13.34 1.49 12.73
N ARG A 104 -13.54 2.79 13.03
CA ARG A 104 -12.55 3.85 12.76
C ARG A 104 -12.54 4.92 13.85
N ARG A 105 -11.39 5.57 14.04
CA ARG A 105 -11.25 6.72 14.94
C ARG A 105 -11.53 8.01 14.18
N LYS A 106 -12.35 8.89 14.77
CA LYS A 106 -12.62 10.25 14.29
C LYS A 106 -11.54 11.21 14.79
N ALA A 107 -11.41 12.36 14.13
CA ALA A 107 -10.46 13.39 14.53
C ALA A 107 -10.78 13.86 15.96
N ASN A 108 -9.76 14.00 16.79
CA ASN A 108 -9.93 14.56 18.13
C ASN A 108 -9.93 16.10 18.01
N LYS A 109 -11.11 16.73 18.15
CA LYS A 109 -11.32 18.18 17.96
C LYS A 109 -10.59 19.08 18.98
N TYR A 110 -9.84 18.50 19.91
CA TYR A 110 -9.13 19.22 20.99
C TYR A 110 -7.64 19.48 20.73
N ARG A 111 -7.05 19.03 19.61
CA ARG A 111 -5.61 19.22 19.32
C ARG A 111 -5.25 20.55 18.63
N GLU A 112 -6.22 21.39 18.27
CA GLU A 112 -6.00 22.66 17.55
C GLU A 112 -5.89 23.91 18.47
N ARG A 113 -5.73 23.72 19.79
CA ARG A 113 -5.69 24.83 20.78
C ARG A 113 -4.35 24.99 21.51
N VAL A 114 -3.22 24.73 20.85
CA VAL A 114 -1.88 25.06 21.39
C VAL A 114 -1.09 25.84 20.36
#